data_AF-Q218U0-F1
#
_entry.id   AF-Q218U0-F1
#
_cell.length_a   1.000
_cell.length_b   1.000
_cell.length_c   1.000
_cell.angle_alpha   90.00
_cell.angle_beta   90.00
_cell.angle_gamma   90.00
#
_symmetry.space_group_name_H-M   'P 1'
#
loop_
_entity.id
_entity.type
_entity.pdbx_description
1 polymer ?
#
loop_
_entity_poly.entity_id
_entity_poly.type
_entity_poly.pdbx_seq_one_letter_code
_entity_poly.pdbx_strand_id
1 'polypeptide(L)'
;MAVDGNWNIVMNTPMGDRQATLVLQSAGSTLTGTQSADGDSGAIFDGTVNGDEVAWKLSITNPMPLTLAFTGKVSGDAIEGEMGIGPMGSFPFKGTRA
;
A
#
# COMPACT_ATOMS: atom_id res chain seq x y z
N MET A 1 -3.18 13.30 9.60
CA MET A 1 -3.29 12.15 10.51
C MET A 1 -2.00 11.35 10.48
N ALA A 2 -1.80 10.39 11.40
CA ALA A 2 -0.56 9.63 11.57
C ALA A 2 -0.06 8.95 10.27
N VAL A 3 -0.99 8.57 9.39
CA VAL A 3 -0.72 7.93 8.09
C VAL A 3 -0.29 8.91 6.98
N ASP A 4 -0.53 10.21 7.11
CA ASP A 4 -0.30 11.14 5.99
C ASP A 4 1.19 11.36 5.73
N GLY A 5 1.59 11.23 4.47
CA GLY A 5 2.95 11.45 4.02
C GLY A 5 3.45 10.37 3.09
N ASN A 6 4.76 10.34 2.91
CA ASN A 6 5.44 9.38 2.07
C ASN A 6 5.93 8.20 2.92
N TRP A 7 5.74 6.99 2.39
CA TRP A 7 6.10 5.73 3.00
C TRP A 7 6.95 4.94 2.01
N ASN A 8 8.06 4.39 2.48
CA ASN A 8 8.81 3.40 1.74
C ASN A 8 8.35 2.02 2.19
N ILE A 9 7.70 1.29 1.30
CA ILE A 9 7.18 -0.06 1.52
C ILE A 9 8.08 -1.07 0.81
N VAL A 10 8.43 -2.13 1.52
CA VAL A 10 9.13 -3.30 1.05
C VAL A 10 8.14 -4.46 1.08
N MET A 11 7.83 -5.00 -0.10
CA MET A 11 6.95 -6.15 -0.28
C MET A 11 7.82 -7.39 -0.42
N ASN A 12 7.70 -8.33 0.51
CA ASN A 12 8.40 -9.62 0.43
C ASN A 12 7.57 -10.58 -0.42
N THR A 13 7.88 -10.67 -1.72
CA THR A 13 7.23 -11.62 -2.61
C THR A 13 8.12 -12.86 -2.81
N PRO A 14 7.57 -14.02 -3.23
CA PRO A 14 8.36 -15.20 -3.56
C PRO A 14 9.38 -14.98 -4.68
N MET A 15 9.19 -13.94 -5.50
CA MET A 15 10.14 -13.53 -6.54
C MET A 15 11.27 -12.64 -6.01
N GLY A 16 11.20 -12.16 -4.77
CA GLY A 16 12.14 -11.25 -4.14
C GLY A 16 11.49 -10.05 -3.47
N ASP A 17 12.32 -9.27 -2.79
CA ASP A 17 11.91 -8.05 -2.08
C ASP A 17 11.77 -6.91 -3.09
N ARG A 18 10.57 -6.32 -3.14
CA ARG A 18 10.27 -5.19 -4.02
C ARG A 18 10.06 -3.94 -3.20
N GLN A 19 10.78 -2.87 -3.54
CA GLN A 19 10.61 -1.57 -2.91
C GLN A 19 9.58 -0.73 -3.67
N ALA A 20 8.70 -0.08 -2.94
CA ALA A 20 7.68 0.82 -3.44
C ALA A 20 7.61 2.06 -2.56
N THR A 21 7.35 3.21 -3.15
CA THR A 21 7.03 4.45 -2.44
C THR A 21 5.53 4.68 -2.49
N LEU A 22 4.91 4.82 -1.32
CA LEU A 22 3.49 5.06 -1.16
C LEU A 22 3.29 6.47 -0.59
N VAL A 23 2.53 7.30 -1.30
CA VAL A 23 2.11 8.61 -0.82
C VAL A 23 0.67 8.47 -0.35
N LEU A 24 0.42 8.72 0.94
CA LEU A 24 -0.91 8.65 1.54
C LEU A 24 -1.37 10.02 2.03
N GLN A 25 -2.66 10.27 1.82
CA GLN A 25 -3.36 11.43 2.33
C GLN A 25 -4.72 10.98 2.86
N SER A 26 -4.92 11.14 4.16
CA SER A 26 -6.20 10.90 4.80
C SER A 26 -7.06 12.16 4.74
N ALA A 27 -8.34 11.94 4.45
CA ALA A 27 -9.39 12.94 4.49
C ALA A 27 -10.53 12.36 5.33
N GLY A 28 -10.50 12.65 6.64
CA GLY A 28 -11.44 12.05 7.60
C GLY A 28 -11.19 10.55 7.74
N SER A 29 -12.13 9.72 7.28
CA SER A 29 -12.02 8.25 7.29
C SER A 29 -11.57 7.66 5.95
N THR A 30 -11.44 8.48 4.92
CA THR A 30 -11.01 8.08 3.58
C THR A 30 -9.51 8.27 3.41
N LEU A 31 -8.86 7.31 2.77
CA LEU A 31 -7.45 7.34 2.43
C LEU A 31 -7.32 7.46 0.91
N THR A 32 -6.59 8.47 0.44
CA THR A 32 -6.25 8.66 -0.97
C THR A 32 -4.74 8.71 -1.12
N GLY A 33 -4.24 8.51 -2.34
CA GLY A 33 -2.81 8.43 -2.52
C GLY A 33 -2.35 7.85 -3.85
N THR A 34 -1.04 7.69 -3.97
CA THR A 34 -0.38 7.11 -5.13
C THR A 34 0.74 6.20 -4.67
N GLN A 35 0.77 4.98 -5.22
CA GLN A 35 1.81 3.99 -5.01
C GLN A 35 2.70 3.91 -6.23
N SER A 36 4.01 3.95 -6.05
CA SER A 36 5.00 3.81 -7.11
C SER A 36 5.96 2.68 -6.80
N ALA A 37 6.16 1.73 -7.71
CA ALA A 37 7.03 0.56 -7.55
C ALA A 37 7.70 0.25 -8.89
N ASP A 38 9.01 -0.04 -8.89
CA ASP A 38 9.74 -0.49 -10.10
C ASP A 38 9.58 0.42 -11.35
N GLY A 39 9.29 1.71 -11.16
CA GLY A 39 9.05 2.68 -12.24
C GLY A 39 7.58 2.77 -12.71
N ASP A 40 6.70 1.91 -12.21
CA ASP A 40 5.26 2.00 -12.38
C ASP A 40 4.62 2.77 -11.22
N SER A 41 3.68 3.66 -11.53
CA SER A 41 2.90 4.39 -10.53
C SER A 41 1.41 4.17 -10.74
N GLY A 42 0.68 3.89 -9.67
CA GLY A 42 -0.77 3.74 -9.68
C GLY A 42 -1.43 4.55 -8.57
N ALA A 43 -2.61 5.10 -8.84
CA ALA A 43 -3.43 5.73 -7.83
C ALA A 43 -4.14 4.68 -6.98
N ILE A 44 -4.12 4.85 -5.66
CA ILE A 44 -4.89 3.99 -4.76
C ILE A 44 -6.36 4.38 -4.80
N PHE A 45 -7.23 3.41 -4.61
CA PHE A 45 -8.67 3.59 -4.54
C PHE A 45 -9.24 2.78 -3.38
N ASP A 46 -10.47 3.11 -2.98
CA ASP A 46 -11.18 2.43 -1.88
C ASP A 46 -10.34 2.39 -0.59
N GLY A 47 -9.61 3.49 -0.35
CA GLY A 47 -8.74 3.64 0.79
C GLY A 47 -9.53 4.06 2.03
N THR A 48 -9.25 3.42 3.15
CA THR A 48 -9.86 3.69 4.44
C THR A 48 -8.79 3.76 5.52
N VAL A 49 -9.04 4.61 6.51
CA VAL A 49 -8.19 4.72 7.70
C VAL A 49 -9.06 4.75 8.94
N ASN A 50 -8.68 3.94 9.93
CA ASN A 50 -9.36 3.86 11.21
C ASN A 50 -8.32 3.83 12.35
N GLY A 51 -7.99 5.02 12.86
CA GLY A 51 -6.94 5.20 13.86
C GLY A 51 -5.57 4.82 13.31
N ASP A 52 -5.13 3.62 13.66
CA ASP A 52 -3.85 3.04 13.26
C ASP A 52 -3.98 2.06 12.09
N GLU A 53 -5.21 1.60 11.80
CA GLU A 53 -5.45 0.64 10.73
C GLU A 53 -5.70 1.35 9.40
N VAL A 54 -5.06 0.86 8.35
CA VAL A 54 -5.13 1.43 7.01
C VAL A 54 -5.38 0.31 6.01
N ALA A 55 -6.30 0.55 5.09
CA ALA A 55 -6.56 -0.38 4.00
C ALA A 55 -6.75 0.40 2.72
N TRP A 56 -6.15 -0.06 1.63
CA TRP A 56 -6.33 0.55 0.32
C TRP A 56 -6.20 -0.48 -0.78
N LYS A 57 -6.72 -0.18 -1.97
CA LYS A 57 -6.60 -1.03 -3.13
C LYS A 57 -5.88 -0.30 -4.25
N LEU A 58 -5.17 -1.05 -5.09
CA LEU A 58 -4.53 -0.56 -6.30
C LEU A 58 -4.98 -1.43 -7.48
N SER A 59 -5.37 -0.80 -8.59
CA SER A 59 -5.80 -1.51 -9.80
C SER A 59 -4.75 -1.28 -10.87
N ILE A 60 -4.04 -2.34 -11.22
CA ILE A 60 -3.14 -2.36 -12.37
C ILE A 60 -4.01 -2.78 -13.55
N THR A 61 -4.14 -1.94 -14.58
CA THR A 61 -5.03 -2.22 -15.71
C THR A 61 -4.31 -2.78 -16.94
N ASN A 62 -2.98 -2.68 -17.01
CA ASN A 62 -2.17 -3.15 -18.13
C ASN A 62 -0.87 -3.81 -17.66
N PRO A 63 -0.41 -4.89 -18.33
CA PRO A 63 -1.06 -5.61 -19.44
C PRO A 63 -2.15 -6.62 -19.01
N MET A 64 -2.35 -6.84 -17.71
CA MET A 64 -3.48 -7.61 -17.16
C MET A 64 -4.14 -6.84 -16.01
N PRO A 65 -5.49 -6.79 -15.97
CA PRO A 65 -6.22 -6.17 -14.87
C PRO A 65 -6.03 -6.98 -13.58
N LEU A 66 -5.26 -6.44 -12.63
CA LEU A 66 -5.02 -7.02 -11.32
C LEU A 66 -5.40 -6.02 -10.23
N THR A 67 -6.13 -6.48 -9.22
CA THR A 67 -6.41 -5.69 -8.03
C THR A 67 -5.48 -6.15 -6.91
N LEU A 68 -4.65 -5.23 -6.46
CA LEU A 68 -3.85 -5.37 -5.25
C LEU A 68 -4.65 -4.82 -4.08
N ALA A 69 -4.84 -5.61 -3.03
CA ALA A 69 -5.48 -5.16 -1.80
C ALA A 69 -4.42 -5.09 -0.70
N PHE A 70 -4.22 -3.92 -0.12
CA PHE A 70 -3.27 -3.71 0.96
C PHE A 70 -4.04 -3.47 2.25
N THR A 71 -3.66 -4.17 3.30
CA THR A 71 -4.15 -3.95 4.66
C THR A 71 -2.95 -3.88 5.58
N GLY A 72 -2.82 -2.79 6.31
CA GLY A 72 -1.71 -2.58 7.23
C GLY A 72 -2.10 -1.83 8.47
N LYS A 73 -1.18 -1.81 9.42
CA LYS A 73 -1.29 -1.05 10.66
C LYS A 73 -0.07 -0.14 10.77
N VAL A 74 -0.34 1.14 10.98
CA VAL A 74 0.65 2.17 11.24
C VAL A 74 0.94 2.21 12.74
N SER A 75 2.22 2.08 13.10
CA SER A 75 2.69 2.21 14.47
C SER A 75 3.83 3.22 14.51
N GLY A 76 3.48 4.47 14.82
CA GLY A 76 4.41 5.60 14.76
C GLY A 76 4.90 5.83 13.33
N ASP A 77 6.18 5.51 13.08
CA ASP A 77 6.84 5.69 11.79
C ASP A 77 7.02 4.39 10.99
N ALA A 78 6.45 3.28 11.47
CA ALA A 78 6.45 2.00 10.78
C ALA A 78 5.04 1.61 10.34
N ILE A 79 4.93 0.95 9.20
CA ILE A 79 3.71 0.33 8.71
C ILE A 79 3.99 -1.15 8.45
N GLU A 80 3.15 -2.04 8.97
CA GLU A 80 3.27 -3.47 8.73
C GLU A 80 1.92 -4.02 8.30
N GLY A 81 1.92 -4.94 7.35
CA GLY A 81 0.67 -5.43 6.79
C GLY A 81 0.85 -6.56 5.78
N GLU A 82 -0.23 -6.82 5.08
CA GLU A 82 -0.30 -7.80 3.99
C GLU A 82 -0.86 -7.17 2.72
N MET A 83 -0.25 -7.53 1.60
CA MET A 83 -0.66 -7.19 0.25
C MET A 83 -1.20 -8.44 -0.44
N GLY A 84 -2.50 -8.47 -0.70
CA GLY A 84 -3.16 -9.44 -1.57
C GLY A 84 -2.99 -9.08 -3.04
N ILE A 85 -2.36 -9.96 -3.83
CA ILE A 85 -2.22 -9.83 -5.28
C ILE A 85 -3.26 -10.74 -5.96
N GLY A 86 -4.55 -10.38 -5.93
CA GLY A 86 -5.63 -11.15 -6.57
C GLY A 86 -5.48 -12.69 -6.44
N PRO A 87 -5.52 -13.47 -7.53
CA PRO A 87 -5.40 -14.93 -7.48
C PRO A 87 -3.98 -15.44 -7.14
N MET A 88 -2.96 -14.58 -7.05
CA MET A 88 -1.59 -14.95 -6.68
C MET A 88 -1.40 -15.17 -5.17
N GLY A 89 -2.34 -14.71 -4.33
CA GLY A 89 -2.28 -14.85 -2.86
C GLY A 89 -1.93 -13.55 -2.14
N SER A 90 -1.75 -13.63 -0.82
CA SER A 90 -1.33 -12.51 0.03
C SER A 90 0.14 -12.65 0.45
N PHE A 91 0.83 -11.51 0.50
CA PHE A 91 2.24 -11.42 0.87
C PHE A 91 2.44 -10.35 1.94
N PRO A 92 3.29 -10.60 2.95
CA PRO A 92 3.58 -9.59 3.94
C PRO A 92 4.37 -8.43 3.31
N PHE A 93 4.06 -7.22 3.77
CA PHE A 93 4.85 -6.03 3.48
C PHE A 93 5.21 -5.31 4.78
N LYS A 94 6.34 -4.64 4.75
CA LYS A 94 6.79 -3.72 5.80
C LYS A 94 7.08 -2.39 5.17
N GLY A 95 6.85 -1.31 5.87
CA GLY A 95 7.24 0.01 5.41
C GLY A 95 7.62 0.93 6.54
N THR A 96 8.33 1.99 6.17
CA THR A 96 8.77 3.04 7.08
C THR A 96 8.46 4.39 6.45
N ARG A 97 8.18 5.39 7.29
CA ARG A 97 8.01 6.76 6.83
C ARG A 97 9.30 7.23 6.12
N ALA A 98 9.15 7.90 4.98
CA ALA A 98 10.24 8.41 4.16
C ALA A 98 10.75 9.78 4.65
#